data_AF-A0A975C6D6-F1
#
_entry.id   AF-A0A975C6D6-F1
#
_cell.length_a   1.000
_cell.length_b   1.000
_cell.length_c   1.000
_cell.angle_alpha   90.00
_cell.angle_beta   90.00
_cell.angle_gamma   90.00
#
_symmetry.space_group_name_H-M   'P 1'
#
loop_
_entity.id
_entity.type
_entity.pdbx_description
1 polymer ?
#
loop_
_entity_poly.entity_id
_entity_poly.type
_entity_poly.pdbx_seq_one_letter_code
_entity_poly.pdbx_strand_id
1 'polypeptide(L)' 'MDKRQLEAAIAELKMDYISLQGDIEKLESTGHADSVHKAEQRLAAMEVKLAELNKELQRFS' A
#
# COMPACT_ATOMS: atom_id res chain seq x y z
N MET A 1 -6.72 -9.99 -15.00
CA MET A 1 -7.80 -9.89 -14.01
C MET A 1 -9.05 -9.35 -14.68
N ASP A 2 -10.23 -9.60 -14.12
CA ASP A 2 -11.43 -8.84 -14.47
C ASP A 2 -11.53 -7.54 -13.65
N LYS A 3 -12.44 -6.63 -14.02
CA LYS A 3 -12.64 -5.34 -13.33
C LYS A 3 -12.86 -5.52 -11.82
N ARG A 4 -13.66 -6.51 -11.42
CA ARG A 4 -14.00 -6.75 -10.00
C ARG A 4 -12.82 -7.27 -9.21
N GLN A 5 -12.00 -8.13 -9.81
CA GLN A 5 -10.76 -8.62 -9.22
C GLN A 5 -9.75 -7.47 -9.00
N LEU A 6 -9.67 -6.52 -9.93
CA LEU A 6 -8.83 -5.33 -9.76
C LEU A 6 -9.34 -4.43 -8.64
N GLU A 7 -10.64 -4.15 -8.60
CA GLU A 7 -11.26 -3.35 -7.52
C GLU A 7 -11.05 -4.00 -6.15
N ALA A 8 -11.18 -5.32 -6.05
CA ALA A 8 -10.91 -6.07 -4.82
C ALA A 8 -9.43 -6.00 -4.42
N ALA A 9 -8.50 -6.20 -5.35
CA ALA A 9 -7.06 -6.10 -5.08
C ALA A 9 -6.64 -4.69 -4.66
N ILE A 10 -7.24 -3.64 -5.25
CA ILE A 10 -7.04 -2.25 -4.85
C ILE A 10 -7.56 -2.00 -3.44
N ALA A 11 -8.75 -2.52 -3.10
CA ALA A 11 -9.34 -2.35 -1.78
C ALA A 11 -8.49 -3.04 -0.70
N GLU A 12 -8.06 -4.28 -0.94
CA GLU A 12 -7.17 -5.02 -0.06
C GLU A 12 -5.84 -4.28 0.15
N LEU A 13 -5.19 -3.85 -0.94
CA LEU A 13 -3.93 -3.13 -0.87
C LEU A 13 -4.05 -1.80 -0.10
N LYS A 14 -5.19 -1.11 -0.19
CA LYS A 14 -5.46 0.11 0.60
C LYS A 14 -5.62 -0.19 2.10
N MET A 15 -6.22 -1.32 2.46
CA MET A 15 -6.33 -1.72 3.86
C MET A 15 -4.95 -2.04 4.45
N ASP A 16 -4.12 -2.77 3.71
CA ASP A 16 -2.74 -3.06 4.11
C ASP A 16 -1.91 -1.78 4.25
N TYR A 17 -2.07 -0.84 3.31
CA TYR A 17 -1.42 0.46 3.36
C TYR A 17 -1.75 1.23 4.65
N ILE A 18 -3.04 1.31 5.01
CA ILE A 18 -3.48 1.99 6.24
C ILE A 18 -2.90 1.30 7.49
N SER A 19 -2.89 -0.03 7.52
CA SER A 19 -2.30 -0.78 8.65
C SER A 19 -0.81 -0.49 8.78
N LEU A 20 -0.07 -0.49 7.66
CA LEU A 20 1.37 -0.24 7.65
C LEU A 20 1.70 1.19 8.09
N GLN A 21 0.91 2.19 7.69
CA GLN A 21 1.06 3.57 8.18
C GLN A 21 0.92 3.64 9.71
N GLY A 22 -0.11 3.00 10.27
CA GLY A 22 -0.29 2.96 11.72
C GLY A 22 0.83 2.23 12.46
N ASP A 23 1.48 1.25 11.82
CA ASP A 23 2.64 0.58 12.39
C ASP A 23 3.91 1.43 12.28
N ILE A 24 4.07 2.22 11.22
CA ILE A 24 5.14 3.22 11.09
C ILE A 24 5.05 4.24 12.22
N GLU A 25 3.87 4.83 12.46
CA GLU A 25 3.66 5.80 13.54
C GLU A 25 4.06 5.25 14.92
N LYS A 26 3.76 3.97 15.19
CA LYS A 26 4.18 3.29 16.43
C LYS A 26 5.69 3.06 16.49
N LEU A 27 6.31 2.67 15.37
CA LEU A 27 7.76 2.45 15.29
C LEU A 27 8.55 3.75 15.48
N GLU A 28 8.05 4.86 14.92
CA GLU A 28 8.58 6.19 15.14
C GLU A 28 8.49 6.57 16.63
N SER A 29 7.33 6.32 17.25
CA SER A 29 7.10 6.60 18.67
C SER A 29 7.97 5.79 19.64
N THR A 30 8.52 4.66 19.18
CA THR A 30 9.34 3.74 19.99
C THR A 30 10.84 3.83 19.66
N GLY A 31 11.24 4.67 18.69
CA GLY A 31 12.63 4.95 18.36
C GLY A 31 13.31 3.91 17.47
N HIS A 32 12.55 3.09 16.73
CA HIS A 32 13.09 2.05 15.84
C HIS A 32 13.37 2.56 14.42
N ALA A 33 14.32 3.49 14.26
CA ALA A 33 14.60 4.17 12.99
C ALA A 33 14.84 3.23 11.79
N ASP A 34 15.59 2.14 11.96
CA ASP A 34 15.83 1.16 10.88
C ASP A 34 14.55 0.41 10.47
N SER A 35 13.65 0.17 11.41
CA SER A 35 12.35 -0.47 11.16
C SER A 35 11.39 0.48 10.46
N VAL A 36 11.41 1.77 10.84
CA VAL A 36 10.67 2.84 10.16
C VAL A 36 11.11 2.90 8.69
N HIS A 37 12.41 3.00 8.42
CA HIS A 37 12.91 3.10 7.06
C HIS A 37 12.50 1.91 6.17
N LYS A 38 12.56 0.68 6.71
CA LYS A 38 12.09 -0.52 6.00
C LYS A 38 10.59 -0.50 5.75
N ALA A 39 9.81 0.01 6.70
CA ALA A 39 8.37 0.11 6.57
C ALA A 39 7.98 1.19 5.54
N GLU A 40 8.69 2.33 5.50
CA GLU A 40 8.52 3.37 4.47
C GLU A 40 8.83 2.83 3.06
N GLN A 41 9.90 2.03 2.90
CA GLN A 41 10.21 1.39 1.62
C GLN A 41 9.09 0.46 1.15
N ARG A 42 8.48 -0.29 2.08
CA ARG A 42 7.31 -1.12 1.78
C ARG A 42 6.10 -0.26 1.39
N LEU A 43 5.88 0.84 2.10
CA LEU A 43 4.80 1.79 1.82
C LEU A 43 4.93 2.36 0.40
N ALA A 44 6.13 2.82 0.02
CA ALA A 44 6.41 3.31 -1.33
C ALA A 44 6.19 2.23 -2.41
N ALA A 45 6.57 0.97 -2.15
CA ALA A 45 6.30 -0.12 -3.07
C ALA A 45 4.79 -0.41 -3.24
N MET A 46 4.00 -0.25 -2.17
CA MET A 46 2.55 -0.36 -2.24
C MET A 46 1.95 0.76 -3.10
N GLU A 47 2.45 1.99 -3.02
CA GLU A 47 1.98 3.12 -3.83
C GLU A 47 2.21 2.89 -5.32
N VAL A 48 3.39 2.36 -5.69
CA VAL A 48 3.68 1.98 -7.08
C VAL A 48 2.69 0.92 -7.57
N LYS A 49 2.48 -0.14 -6.78
CA LYS A 49 1.54 -1.21 -7.12
C LYS A 49 0.10 -0.70 -7.23
N LEU A 50 -0.32 0.21 -6.34
CA LEU A 50 -1.65 0.82 -6.37
C LEU A 50 -1.84 1.65 -7.63
N ALA A 51 -0.81 2.40 -8.05
CA ALA A 51 -0.84 3.17 -9.29
C ALA A 51 -0.94 2.25 -10.52
N GLU A 52 -0.23 1.13 -10.54
CA GLU A 52 -0.32 0.12 -11.61
C GLU A 52 -1.72 -0.50 -11.71
N LEU A 53 -2.28 -0.94 -10.58
CA LEU A 53 -3.63 -1.51 -10.54
C LEU A 53 -4.69 -0.50 -10.99
N ASN A 54 -4.58 0.76 -10.58
CA ASN A 54 -5.49 1.82 -11.04
C ASN A 54 -5.36 2.07 -12.54
N LYS A 55 -4.14 2.06 -13.09
CA LYS A 55 -3.93 2.16 -14.55
C LYS A 55 -4.55 0.99 -15.29
N GLU A 56 -4.46 -0.23 -14.75
CA GLU A 56 -5.12 -1.40 -15.34
C GLU A 56 -6.64 -1.29 -15.25
N LEU A 57 -7.18 -0.84 -14.12
CA LEU A 57 -8.61 -0.63 -13.91
C LEU A 57 -9.19 0.40 -14.89
N GLN A 58 -8.45 1.47 -15.20
CA GLN A 58 -8.83 2.47 -16.20
C GLN A 58 -8.99 1.90 -17.61
N ARG A 59 -8.39 0.75 -17.93
CA ARG A 59 -8.56 0.09 -19.24
C ARG A 59 -9.93 -0.55 -19.41
N PHE A 60 -10.69 -0.70 -18.32
CA PHE A 60 -12.08 -1.17 -18.31
C PHE A 60 -13.10 -0.02 -18.33
N SER A 61 -12.63 1.20 -18.58
CA SER A 61 -13.43 2.41 -18.79
C SER A 61 -14.12 2.42 -20.15
#